data_AF-A0AAE0B2B5-F1
#
_entry.id   AF-A0AAE0B2B5-F1
#
_cell.length_a   1.000
_cell.length_b   1.000
_cell.length_c   1.000
_cell.angle_alpha   90.00
_cell.angle_beta   90.00
_cell.angle_gamma   90.00
#
_symmetry.space_group_name_H-M   'P 1'
#
loop_
_entity.id
_entity.type
_entity.pdbx_description
1 polymer ?
#
loop_
_entity_poly.entity_id
_entity_poly.type
_entity_poly.pdbx_seq_one_letter_code
_entity_poly.pdbx_strand_id
1 'polypeptide(L)'
;MDTKTLMFFALFHLIFFLSPSINNALSTRKIRARKPYKSLVFYFHDIIYNGKNSHNATAAIVGAPAWGNKTILASQNLFGDLVVFDDPITVDNNLHSTPVGRAQGFYVYDKKDIFTAWLGFSFVFNSTEHKGSLNFAGADPLMNKTRDISVIGGTGDFFMTRGIATLMTDSFEGEVYFRLRTDIKLLFCFLYTTGGDGGSNLSYYHSATLAVVHYI
;
A
#
# COMPACT_ATOMS: atom_id res chain seq x y z
N MET A 1 -14.49 55.04 34.99
CA MET A 1 -15.06 54.61 33.69
C MET A 1 -16.44 55.22 33.61
N ASP A 2 -16.74 56.04 32.60
CA ASP A 2 -18.05 56.71 32.53
C ASP A 2 -19.16 55.71 32.16
N THR A 3 -20.40 56.04 32.49
CA THR A 3 -21.57 55.16 32.27
C THR A 3 -21.78 54.84 30.79
N LYS A 4 -21.38 55.73 29.88
CA LYS A 4 -21.47 55.53 28.43
C LYS A 4 -20.48 54.46 27.95
N THR A 5 -19.26 54.48 28.49
CA THR A 5 -18.21 53.49 28.21
C THR A 5 -18.61 52.12 28.73
N LEU A 6 -19.20 52.04 29.93
CA LEU A 6 -19.70 50.77 30.49
C LEU A 6 -20.84 50.17 29.67
N MET A 7 -21.79 51.01 29.19
CA MET A 7 -22.88 50.56 28.32
C MET A 7 -22.37 50.09 26.96
N PHE A 8 -21.34 50.73 26.40
CA PHE A 8 -20.74 50.34 25.13
C PHE A 8 -20.10 48.94 25.23
N PHE A 9 -19.36 48.67 26.31
CA PHE A 9 -18.79 47.33 26.55
C PHE A 9 -19.87 46.27 26.76
N ALA A 10 -20.94 46.58 27.49
CA ALA A 10 -22.06 45.65 27.70
C ALA A 10 -22.78 45.32 26.38
N LEU A 11 -23.01 46.31 25.52
CA LEU A 11 -23.65 46.10 24.21
C LEU A 11 -22.75 45.31 23.26
N PHE A 12 -21.44 45.56 23.28
CA PHE A 12 -20.45 44.82 22.49
C PHE A 12 -20.39 43.33 22.89
N HIS A 13 -20.50 43.03 24.19
CA HIS A 13 -20.54 41.64 24.66
C HIS A 13 -21.86 40.96 24.28
N LEU A 14 -22.99 41.68 24.35
CA LEU A 14 -24.30 41.15 23.97
C LEU A 14 -24.35 40.75 22.49
N ILE A 15 -23.72 41.52 21.59
CA ILE A 15 -23.66 41.22 20.15
C ILE A 15 -22.79 39.97 19.88
N PHE A 16 -21.71 39.76 20.63
CA PHE A 16 -20.87 38.56 20.53
C PHE A 16 -21.58 37.28 21.01
N PHE A 17 -22.52 37.39 21.96
CA PHE A 17 -23.32 36.24 22.42
C PHE A 17 -24.53 35.94 21.53
N LEU A 18 -24.93 36.87 20.65
CA LEU A 18 -26.06 36.72 19.73
C LEU A 18 -25.66 36.37 18.29
N SER A 19 -24.37 36.20 17.99
CA SER A 19 -23.96 35.69 16.68
C SER A 19 -24.46 34.25 16.52
N PRO A 20 -25.37 33.95 15.57
CA PRO A 20 -25.79 32.58 15.33
C PRO A 20 -24.59 31.76 14.88
N SER A 21 -24.27 30.71 15.64
CA SER A 21 -23.30 29.70 15.21
C SER A 21 -23.76 29.16 13.86
N ILE A 22 -23.06 29.51 12.78
CA ILE A 22 -23.28 28.91 11.47
C ILE A 22 -22.82 27.46 11.60
N ASN A 23 -23.77 26.59 11.94
CA ASN A 23 -23.58 25.16 11.84
C ASN A 23 -23.51 24.84 10.35
N ASN A 24 -22.30 24.88 9.80
CA ASN A 24 -21.99 24.16 8.58
C ASN A 24 -22.22 22.69 8.89
N ALA A 25 -23.45 22.22 8.66
CA ALA A 25 -23.73 20.80 8.62
C ALA A 25 -22.88 20.22 7.49
N LEU A 26 -21.69 19.75 7.84
CA LEU A 26 -20.86 18.96 6.95
C LEU A 26 -21.72 17.76 6.60
N SER A 27 -22.29 17.76 5.39
CA SER A 27 -22.91 16.59 4.81
C SER A 27 -21.83 15.52 4.77
N THR A 28 -21.82 14.66 5.80
CA THR A 28 -21.04 13.44 5.78
C THR A 28 -21.71 12.56 4.76
N ARG A 29 -21.36 12.78 3.49
CA ARG A 29 -21.67 11.82 2.43
C ARG A 29 -21.09 10.50 2.94
N LYS A 30 -21.95 9.58 3.39
CA LYS A 30 -21.52 8.23 3.76
C LYS A 30 -20.84 7.68 2.51
N ILE A 31 -19.52 7.70 2.48
CA ILE A 31 -18.75 7.06 1.42
C ILE A 31 -19.08 5.58 1.59
N ARG A 32 -19.95 5.07 0.72
CA ARG A 32 -20.26 3.64 0.70
C ARG A 32 -18.95 2.93 0.38
N ALA A 33 -18.43 2.16 1.35
CA ALA A 33 -17.25 1.35 1.15
C ALA A 33 -17.48 0.47 -0.09
N ARG A 34 -16.63 0.63 -1.11
CA ARG A 34 -16.72 -0.19 -2.32
C ARG A 34 -16.35 -1.62 -1.93
N LYS A 35 -17.21 -2.59 -2.27
CA LYS A 35 -16.90 -4.01 -2.08
C LYS A 35 -15.79 -4.39 -3.07
N PRO A 36 -14.72 -5.07 -2.63
CA PRO A 36 -13.71 -5.58 -3.57
C PRO A 36 -14.35 -6.61 -4.50
N TYR A 37 -13.96 -6.59 -5.78
CA TYR A 37 -14.40 -7.60 -6.74
C TYR A 37 -13.55 -8.88 -6.63
N LYS A 38 -12.31 -8.75 -6.15
CA LYS A 38 -11.38 -9.85 -5.91
C LYS A 38 -10.59 -9.58 -4.63
N SER A 39 -10.47 -10.61 -3.80
CA SER A 39 -9.64 -10.63 -2.61
C SER A 39 -8.62 -11.74 -2.73
N LEU A 40 -7.36 -11.46 -2.45
CA LEU A 40 -6.25 -12.42 -2.52
C LEU A 40 -5.43 -12.33 -1.23
N VAL A 41 -4.86 -13.45 -0.79
CA VAL A 41 -3.96 -13.49 0.35
C VAL A 41 -2.72 -14.26 -0.05
N PHE A 42 -1.56 -13.64 0.15
CA PHE A 42 -0.26 -14.25 -0.10
C PHE A 42 0.71 -13.92 1.02
N TYR A 43 1.78 -14.71 1.09
CA TYR A 43 2.91 -14.47 1.96
C TYR A 43 4.15 -14.27 1.09
N PHE A 44 4.99 -13.28 1.41
CA PHE A 44 6.31 -13.17 0.82
C PHE A 44 7.38 -13.16 1.90
N HIS A 45 8.57 -13.61 1.52
CA HIS A 45 9.64 -13.99 2.42
C HIS A 45 10.93 -13.27 2.04
N ASP A 46 11.26 -12.22 2.80
CA ASP A 46 12.48 -11.43 2.61
C ASP A 46 13.61 -12.05 3.42
N ILE A 47 14.72 -12.38 2.75
CA ILE A 47 15.94 -12.93 3.35
C ILE A 47 17.11 -12.03 2.95
N ILE A 48 17.50 -11.12 3.83
CA ILE A 48 18.59 -10.17 3.59
C ILE A 48 19.94 -10.89 3.57
N TYR A 49 20.77 -10.55 2.59
CA TYR A 49 22.16 -10.97 2.55
C TYR A 49 22.96 -10.40 3.74
N ASN A 50 23.52 -11.28 4.56
CA ASN A 50 24.24 -10.93 5.78
C ASN A 50 25.76 -11.11 5.69
N GLY A 51 26.30 -11.26 4.46
CA GLY A 51 27.72 -11.56 4.23
C GLY A 51 28.06 -13.05 4.23
N LYS A 52 27.14 -13.93 4.65
CA LYS A 52 27.42 -15.38 4.85
C LYS A 52 26.39 -16.31 4.20
N ASN A 53 25.26 -15.80 3.74
CA ASN A 53 24.10 -16.57 3.27
C ASN A 53 23.80 -16.37 1.77
N SER A 54 24.81 -16.15 0.93
CA SER A 54 24.63 -15.82 -0.50
C SER A 54 23.75 -16.80 -1.29
N HIS A 55 23.76 -18.08 -0.92
CA HIS A 55 22.92 -19.11 -1.57
C HIS A 55 21.43 -19.02 -1.20
N ASN A 56 21.11 -18.46 -0.04
CA ASN A 56 19.75 -18.42 0.49
C ASN A 56 19.13 -17.02 0.47
N ALA A 57 19.96 -15.98 0.37
CA ALA A 57 19.50 -14.60 0.37
C ALA A 57 18.65 -14.28 -0.85
N THR A 58 17.56 -13.55 -0.63
CA THR A 58 16.62 -13.08 -1.64
C THR A 58 16.62 -11.54 -1.76
N ALA A 59 17.25 -10.87 -0.80
CA ALA A 59 17.36 -9.43 -0.73
C ALA A 59 18.80 -8.97 -0.42
N ALA A 60 19.14 -7.74 -0.81
CA ALA A 60 20.47 -7.16 -0.59
C ALA A 60 20.42 -5.64 -0.38
N ILE A 61 21.23 -5.16 0.56
CA ILE A 61 21.43 -3.72 0.79
C ILE A 61 22.32 -3.17 -0.33
N VAL A 62 21.77 -2.30 -1.19
CA VAL A 62 22.50 -1.73 -2.34
C VAL A 62 22.91 -0.28 -2.12
N GLY A 63 22.21 0.43 -1.24
CA GLY A 63 22.55 1.76 -0.76
C GLY A 63 22.50 1.80 0.76
N ALA A 64 23.42 2.55 1.37
CA ALA A 64 23.48 2.78 2.81
C ALA A 64 24.12 4.17 3.03
N PRO A 65 23.87 4.84 4.16
CA PRO A 65 24.59 6.07 4.50
C PRO A 65 26.09 5.82 4.64
N ALA A 66 26.90 6.89 4.63
CA ALA A 66 28.36 6.80 4.67
C ALA A 66 28.92 6.04 5.90
N TRP A 67 28.17 5.98 7.00
CA TRP A 67 28.53 5.22 8.21
C TRP A 67 28.04 3.76 8.22
N GLY A 68 27.26 3.35 7.22
CA GLY A 68 26.61 2.05 7.14
C GLY A 68 27.44 1.05 6.35
N ASN A 69 27.02 -0.21 6.34
CA ASN A 69 27.59 -1.27 5.53
C ASN A 69 26.49 -1.95 4.71
N LYS A 70 26.85 -2.61 3.61
CA LYS A 70 25.93 -3.32 2.72
C LYS A 70 25.66 -4.77 3.11
N THR A 71 26.18 -5.23 4.25
CA THR A 71 25.94 -6.60 4.77
C THR A 71 25.26 -6.62 6.13
N ILE A 72 25.10 -5.46 6.77
CA ILE A 72 24.44 -5.29 8.07
C ILE A 72 23.73 -3.95 8.00
N LEU A 73 22.46 -3.90 8.41
CA LEU A 73 21.67 -2.68 8.37
C LEU A 73 22.31 -1.59 9.26
N ALA A 74 22.16 -0.34 8.85
CA ALA A 74 22.79 0.80 9.47
C ALA A 74 22.23 1.05 10.88
N SER A 75 23.11 1.42 11.80
CA SER A 75 22.66 1.99 13.08
C SER A 75 21.82 3.26 12.86
N GLN A 76 20.91 3.59 13.80
CA GLN A 76 19.95 4.72 13.74
C GLN A 76 18.70 4.44 12.89
N ASN A 77 17.86 3.50 13.36
CA ASN A 77 16.59 3.13 12.72
C ASN A 77 16.72 2.72 11.25
N LEU A 78 17.91 2.25 10.87
CA LEU A 78 18.25 1.77 9.53
C LEU A 78 18.14 2.86 8.45
N PHE A 79 18.04 4.12 8.86
CA PHE A 79 17.76 5.26 7.99
C PHE A 79 18.71 5.33 6.80
N GLY A 80 18.16 5.39 5.60
CA GLY A 80 18.89 5.52 4.35
C GLY A 80 19.40 4.21 3.76
N ASP A 81 19.20 3.07 4.43
CA ASP A 81 19.42 1.78 3.79
C ASP A 81 18.35 1.54 2.72
N LEU A 82 18.83 1.21 1.51
CA LEU A 82 18.04 0.85 0.35
C LEU A 82 18.30 -0.62 0.05
N VAL A 83 17.24 -1.41 0.14
CA VAL A 83 17.27 -2.85 -0.10
C VAL A 83 16.53 -3.15 -1.39
N VAL A 84 17.12 -3.97 -2.25
CA VAL A 84 16.43 -4.59 -3.39
C VAL A 84 16.15 -6.05 -3.06
N PHE A 85 15.02 -6.55 -3.53
CA PHE A 85 14.59 -7.91 -3.23
C PHE A 85 13.91 -8.57 -4.43
N ASP A 86 14.07 -9.89 -4.49
CA ASP A 86 13.36 -10.84 -5.33
C ASP A 86 12.97 -12.02 -4.44
N ASP A 87 11.80 -11.93 -3.82
CA ASP A 87 11.36 -12.83 -2.74
C ASP A 87 10.33 -13.84 -3.23
N PRO A 88 10.34 -15.09 -2.72
CA PRO A 88 9.32 -16.06 -3.09
C PRO A 88 7.97 -15.67 -2.49
N ILE A 89 6.91 -15.85 -3.26
CA ILE A 89 5.53 -15.70 -2.81
C ILE A 89 4.89 -17.07 -2.62
N THR A 90 4.25 -17.33 -1.49
CA THR A 90 3.55 -18.56 -1.15
C THR A 90 2.10 -18.28 -0.75
N VAL A 91 1.26 -19.32 -0.78
CA VAL A 91 -0.17 -19.24 -0.40
C VAL A 91 -0.41 -19.43 1.10
N ASP A 92 0.58 -20.00 1.79
CA ASP A 92 0.58 -20.21 3.24
C ASP A 92 1.82 -19.57 3.86
N ASN A 93 1.99 -19.70 5.17
CA ASN A 93 3.10 -19.05 5.88
C ASN A 93 4.41 -19.85 5.84
N ASN A 94 4.48 -20.94 5.08
CA ASN A 94 5.64 -21.83 5.04
C ASN A 94 6.57 -21.45 3.87
N LEU A 95 7.80 -21.04 4.21
CA LEU A 95 8.84 -20.67 3.24
C LEU A 95 9.18 -21.81 2.26
N HIS A 96 9.02 -23.06 2.67
CA HIS A 96 9.34 -24.23 1.85
C HIS A 96 8.17 -24.69 0.96
N SER A 97 7.02 -24.02 1.04
CA SER A 97 5.90 -24.26 0.12
C SER A 97 6.28 -23.87 -1.31
N THR A 98 5.62 -24.50 -2.28
CA THR A 98 5.85 -24.18 -3.70
C THR A 98 5.51 -22.71 -3.97
N PRO A 99 6.45 -21.90 -4.49
CA PRO A 99 6.17 -20.51 -4.79
C PRO A 99 5.15 -20.37 -5.92
N VAL A 100 4.21 -19.43 -5.77
CA VAL A 100 3.21 -19.08 -6.80
C VAL A 100 3.62 -17.84 -7.61
N GLY A 101 4.70 -17.18 -7.21
CA GLY A 101 5.22 -15.98 -7.85
C GLY A 101 6.45 -15.42 -7.12
N ARG A 102 6.82 -14.20 -7.50
CA ARG A 102 7.95 -13.45 -6.94
C ARG A 102 7.52 -12.05 -6.54
N ALA A 103 7.94 -11.59 -5.37
CA ALA A 103 7.82 -10.19 -4.99
C ALA A 103 9.13 -9.50 -5.36
N GLN A 104 9.09 -8.54 -6.28
CA GLN A 104 10.28 -7.93 -6.88
C GLN A 104 10.21 -6.41 -6.72
N GLY A 105 11.23 -5.83 -6.12
CA GLY A 105 11.25 -4.39 -5.91
C GLY A 105 12.31 -3.93 -4.93
N PHE A 106 11.98 -2.87 -4.20
CA PHE A 106 12.85 -2.28 -3.22
C PHE A 106 12.08 -1.68 -2.05
N TYR A 107 12.80 -1.47 -0.95
CA TYR A 107 12.36 -0.63 0.15
C TYR A 107 13.50 0.25 0.65
N VAL A 108 13.15 1.43 1.16
CA VAL A 108 14.08 2.36 1.79
C VAL A 108 13.59 2.70 3.18
N TYR A 109 14.47 2.65 4.18
CA TYR A 109 14.16 3.15 5.51
C TYR A 109 14.25 4.68 5.52
N ASP A 110 13.12 5.35 5.77
CA ASP A 110 12.91 6.75 5.35
C ASP A 110 12.78 7.75 6.50
N LYS A 111 12.89 7.30 7.76
CA LYS A 111 12.86 8.17 8.94
C LYS A 111 14.03 7.92 9.89
N LYS A 112 14.50 9.00 10.52
CA LYS A 112 15.64 8.99 11.47
C LYS A 112 15.23 8.63 12.88
N ASP A 113 14.02 9.01 13.27
CA ASP A 113 13.50 8.99 14.63
C ASP A 113 12.64 7.76 14.93
N ILE A 114 12.00 7.20 13.90
CA ILE A 114 11.15 6.02 14.02
C ILE A 114 11.43 5.02 12.89
N PHE A 115 11.19 3.75 13.18
CA PHE A 115 11.38 2.67 12.23
C PHE A 115 10.24 2.62 11.20
N THR A 116 10.48 3.17 10.01
CA THR A 116 9.55 3.17 8.88
C THR A 116 10.27 2.92 7.58
N ALA A 117 9.57 2.33 6.62
CA ALA A 117 10.06 2.12 5.27
C ALA A 117 9.10 2.70 4.23
N TRP A 118 9.60 2.97 3.04
CA TRP A 118 8.80 3.20 1.84
C TRP A 118 9.06 2.06 0.86
N LEU A 119 8.00 1.42 0.37
CA LEU A 119 8.09 0.25 -0.50
C LEU A 119 7.63 0.59 -1.91
N GLY A 120 8.35 0.07 -2.90
CA GLY A 120 7.95 0.02 -4.30
C GLY A 120 8.27 -1.35 -4.88
N PHE A 121 7.25 -2.15 -5.16
CA PHE A 121 7.45 -3.53 -5.62
C PHE A 121 6.29 -4.06 -6.44
N SER A 122 6.51 -5.22 -7.05
CA SER A 122 5.51 -5.96 -7.81
C SER A 122 5.42 -7.39 -7.33
N PHE A 123 4.21 -7.94 -7.23
CA PHE A 123 4.01 -9.38 -7.24
C PHE A 123 3.93 -9.83 -8.69
N VAL A 124 4.87 -10.67 -9.11
CA VAL A 124 4.98 -11.21 -10.45
C VAL A 124 4.56 -12.68 -10.41
N PHE A 125 3.43 -12.98 -11.03
CA PHE A 125 2.84 -14.32 -11.08
C PHE A 125 3.09 -14.98 -12.42
N ASN A 126 3.47 -16.25 -12.37
CA ASN A 126 3.61 -17.10 -13.55
C ASN A 126 3.21 -18.55 -13.20
N SER A 127 2.07 -18.70 -12.53
CA SER A 127 1.50 -19.99 -12.17
C SER A 127 0.37 -20.37 -13.14
N THR A 128 -0.20 -21.56 -12.96
CA THR A 128 -1.40 -21.98 -13.69
C THR A 128 -2.65 -21.21 -13.27
N GLU A 129 -2.66 -20.63 -12.06
CA GLU A 129 -3.81 -19.91 -11.50
C GLU A 129 -3.78 -18.42 -11.85
N HIS A 130 -2.59 -17.81 -11.81
CA HIS A 130 -2.39 -16.38 -12.04
C HIS A 130 -1.17 -16.11 -12.92
N LYS A 131 -1.36 -15.26 -13.92
CA LYS A 131 -0.30 -14.80 -14.82
C LYS A 131 -0.36 -13.28 -15.02
N GLY A 132 0.74 -12.60 -14.72
CA GLY A 132 0.83 -11.14 -14.80
C GLY A 132 1.40 -10.53 -13.52
N SER A 133 1.09 -9.27 -13.25
CA SER A 133 1.65 -8.57 -12.08
C SER A 133 0.65 -7.68 -11.36
N LEU A 134 0.86 -7.52 -10.05
CA LEU A 134 0.28 -6.48 -9.22
C LEU A 134 1.39 -5.56 -8.74
N ASN A 135 1.23 -4.25 -8.92
CA ASN A 135 2.26 -3.27 -8.57
C ASN A 135 1.81 -2.45 -7.37
N PHE A 136 2.72 -2.23 -6.43
CA PHE A 136 2.46 -1.61 -5.13
C PHE A 136 3.42 -0.45 -4.86
N ALA A 137 2.92 0.61 -4.21
CA ALA A 137 3.74 1.71 -3.73
C ALA A 137 3.13 2.37 -2.50
N GLY A 138 3.97 2.72 -1.52
CA GLY A 138 3.53 3.47 -0.34
C GLY A 138 4.42 3.32 0.88
N ALA A 139 4.07 4.08 1.92
CA ALA A 139 4.74 4.06 3.20
C ALA A 139 4.30 2.86 4.05
N ASP A 140 5.25 2.26 4.75
CA ASP A 140 5.12 1.15 5.66
C ASP A 140 5.63 1.56 7.05
N PRO A 141 4.73 2.05 7.92
CA PRO A 141 5.04 2.22 9.32
C PRO A 141 5.10 0.85 10.01
N LEU A 142 6.30 0.26 10.04
CA LEU A 142 6.56 -1.09 10.55
C LEU A 142 6.13 -1.31 12.01
N MET A 143 6.05 -0.22 12.80
CA MET A 143 5.56 -0.24 14.19
C MET A 143 4.06 -0.56 14.33
N ASN A 144 3.27 -0.43 13.25
CA ASN A 144 1.84 -0.77 13.27
C ASN A 144 1.63 -2.27 13.05
N LYS A 145 0.55 -2.86 13.58
CA LYS A 145 0.23 -4.28 13.33
C LYS A 145 -0.23 -4.57 11.91
N THR A 146 -0.74 -3.56 11.20
CA THR A 146 -1.24 -3.65 9.83
C THR A 146 -0.96 -2.33 9.13
N ARG A 147 -0.59 -2.37 7.84
CA ARG A 147 -0.32 -1.18 7.03
C ARG A 147 -0.95 -1.32 5.67
N ASP A 148 -1.61 -0.27 5.22
CA ASP A 148 -2.20 -0.25 3.89
C ASP A 148 -1.23 0.36 2.88
N ILE A 149 -0.96 -0.36 1.80
CA ILE A 149 -0.20 0.07 0.63
C ILE A 149 -1.11 0.09 -0.60
N SER A 150 -0.89 1.04 -1.51
CA SER A 150 -1.73 1.17 -2.70
C SER A 150 -1.37 0.11 -3.73
N VAL A 151 -2.39 -0.54 -4.31
CA VAL A 151 -2.22 -1.26 -5.58
C VAL A 151 -2.36 -0.23 -6.70
N ILE A 152 -1.22 0.16 -7.27
CA ILE A 152 -1.12 1.26 -8.24
C ILE A 152 -1.37 0.81 -9.69
N GLY A 153 -1.37 -0.49 -9.95
CA GLY A 153 -1.64 -1.05 -11.28
C GLY A 153 -1.42 -2.55 -11.34
N GLY A 154 -1.61 -3.12 -12.53
CA GLY A 154 -1.29 -4.51 -12.80
C GLY A 154 -1.27 -4.84 -14.28
N THR A 155 -0.76 -6.02 -14.60
CA THR A 155 -0.62 -6.57 -15.96
C THR A 155 -1.19 -7.99 -16.05
N GLY A 156 -1.38 -8.52 -17.26
CA GLY A 156 -1.93 -9.86 -17.47
C GLY A 156 -3.33 -9.98 -16.87
N ASP A 157 -3.55 -11.00 -16.04
CA ASP A 157 -4.83 -11.25 -15.33
C ASP A 157 -5.25 -10.08 -14.42
N PHE A 158 -4.32 -9.18 -14.09
CA PHE A 158 -4.54 -8.02 -13.24
C PHE A 158 -4.49 -6.69 -14.01
N PHE A 159 -4.63 -6.74 -15.33
CA PHE A 159 -4.56 -5.56 -16.20
C PHE A 159 -5.43 -4.40 -15.70
N MET A 160 -4.79 -3.24 -15.51
CA MET A 160 -5.44 -1.98 -15.09
C MET A 160 -6.20 -2.05 -13.75
N THR A 161 -5.91 -3.06 -12.92
CA THR A 161 -6.51 -3.16 -11.58
C THR A 161 -6.04 -2.01 -10.67
N ARG A 162 -6.88 -1.67 -9.70
CA ARG A 162 -6.55 -0.75 -8.60
C ARG A 162 -7.16 -1.27 -7.32
N GLY A 163 -6.54 -0.96 -6.19
CA GLY A 163 -6.96 -1.52 -4.91
C GLY A 163 -6.07 -1.08 -3.76
N ILE A 164 -6.21 -1.80 -2.65
CA ILE A 164 -5.41 -1.62 -1.44
C ILE A 164 -4.90 -3.00 -1.04
N ALA A 165 -3.65 -3.07 -0.60
CA ALA A 165 -3.11 -4.25 0.07
C ALA A 165 -2.80 -3.91 1.52
N THR A 166 -3.22 -4.76 2.45
CA THR A 166 -2.90 -4.65 3.86
C THR A 166 -1.75 -5.61 4.18
N LEU A 167 -0.60 -5.03 4.52
CA LEU A 167 0.61 -5.75 4.94
C LEU A 167 0.58 -6.04 6.43
N MET A 168 0.95 -7.27 6.79
CA MET A 168 1.11 -7.74 8.16
C MET A 168 2.44 -8.49 8.30
N THR A 169 3.35 -7.97 9.13
CA THR A 169 4.52 -8.73 9.59
C THR A 169 4.04 -9.93 10.38
N ASP A 170 4.15 -11.12 9.79
CA ASP A 170 3.66 -12.38 10.33
C ASP A 170 4.74 -13.07 11.20
N SER A 171 6.01 -12.94 10.81
CA SER A 171 7.16 -13.42 11.58
C SER A 171 8.43 -12.70 11.12
N PHE A 172 9.44 -12.64 11.99
CA PHE A 172 10.78 -12.18 11.65
C PHE A 172 11.82 -12.90 12.52
N GLU A 173 13.04 -13.05 12.00
CA GLU A 173 14.19 -13.58 12.73
C GLU A 173 15.35 -12.58 12.63
N GLY A 174 15.50 -11.79 13.70
CA GLY A 174 16.46 -10.69 13.74
C GLY A 174 16.25 -9.68 12.61
N GLU A 175 17.33 -9.28 11.96
CA GLU A 175 17.34 -8.38 10.80
C GLU A 175 17.62 -9.14 9.49
N VAL A 176 17.43 -10.46 9.48
CA VAL A 176 17.79 -11.30 8.33
C VAL A 176 16.55 -11.83 7.62
N TYR A 177 15.54 -12.28 8.36
CA TYR A 177 14.35 -12.88 7.77
C TYR A 177 13.09 -12.12 8.19
N PHE A 178 12.25 -11.79 7.22
CA PHE A 178 10.93 -11.21 7.43
C PHE A 178 9.90 -11.96 6.60
N ARG A 179 8.78 -12.31 7.22
CA ARG A 179 7.60 -12.86 6.52
C ARG A 179 6.46 -11.87 6.60
N LEU A 180 5.95 -11.47 5.44
CA LEU A 180 4.82 -10.55 5.35
C LEU A 180 3.62 -11.25 4.73
N ARG A 181 2.50 -11.26 5.48
CA ARG A 181 1.19 -11.57 4.95
C ARG A 181 0.62 -10.33 4.26
N THR A 182 0.09 -10.52 3.05
CA THR A 182 -0.48 -9.44 2.22
C THR A 182 -1.94 -9.78 1.90
N ASP A 183 -2.89 -9.04 2.48
CA ASP A 183 -4.32 -9.10 2.13
C ASP A 183 -4.65 -8.06 1.05
N ILE A 184 -4.86 -8.51 -0.18
CA ILE A 184 -5.07 -7.66 -1.36
C ILE A 184 -6.56 -7.55 -1.67
N LYS A 185 -7.07 -6.33 -1.70
CA LYS A 185 -8.46 -5.99 -2.06
C LYS A 185 -8.48 -5.18 -3.35
N LEU A 186 -8.85 -5.83 -4.44
CA LEU A 186 -8.94 -5.19 -5.75
C LEU A 186 -10.35 -4.58 -5.94
N LEU A 187 -10.39 -3.30 -6.30
CA LEU A 187 -11.59 -2.48 -6.37
C LEU A 187 -12.05 -2.19 -7.82
N PHE A 188 -11.16 -2.35 -8.80
CA PHE A 188 -11.45 -2.10 -10.22
C PHE A 188 -10.89 -3.23 -11.10
N CYS A 189 -11.68 -3.67 -12.08
CA CYS A 189 -11.26 -4.64 -13.10
C CYS A 189 -11.66 -4.14 -14.49
N PHE A 190 -10.87 -4.47 -15.50
CA PHE A 190 -11.20 -4.27 -16.90
C PHE A 190 -11.43 -5.64 -17.52
N LEU A 191 -12.62 -5.85 -18.11
CA LEU A 191 -12.92 -7.06 -18.85
C LEU A 191 -12.83 -6.76 -20.34
N TYR A 192 -12.00 -7.51 -21.05
CA TYR A 192 -12.06 -7.57 -22.50
C TYR A 192 -13.18 -8.55 -22.89
N THR A 193 -14.20 -8.06 -23.57
CA THR A 193 -15.15 -8.92 -24.27
C THR A 193 -14.72 -8.96 -25.74
N THR A 194 -14.28 -10.13 -26.22
CA THR A 194 -14.15 -10.36 -27.66
C THR A 194 -15.55 -10.56 -28.20
N GLY A 195 -16.12 -9.51 -28.79
CA GLY A 195 -17.35 -9.64 -29.57
C GLY A 195 -17.09 -10.55 -30.78
N GLY A 196 -18.06 -11.37 -31.16
CA GLY A 196 -17.96 -12.34 -32.27
C GLY A 196 -17.62 -11.75 -33.65
N ASP A 197 -17.52 -10.42 -33.79
CA ASP A 197 -17.29 -9.71 -35.05
C ASP A 197 -15.87 -9.11 -35.19
N GLY A 198 -14.89 -9.54 -34.38
CA GLY A 198 -13.49 -9.12 -34.54
C GLY A 198 -13.17 -7.69 -34.08
N GLY A 199 -14.12 -6.99 -33.46
CA GLY A 199 -13.90 -5.75 -32.73
C GLY A 199 -13.64 -5.99 -31.24
N SER A 200 -12.49 -5.53 -30.71
CA SER A 200 -12.23 -5.53 -29.26
C SER A 200 -12.96 -4.36 -28.60
N ASN A 201 -14.00 -4.64 -27.82
CA ASN A 201 -14.67 -3.62 -27.00
C ASN A 201 -14.12 -3.66 -25.57
N LEU A 202 -13.48 -2.56 -25.14
CA LEU A 202 -13.05 -2.40 -23.75
C LEU A 202 -14.27 -2.09 -22.88
N SER A 203 -14.71 -3.06 -22.07
CA SER A 203 -15.89 -2.91 -21.21
C SER A 203 -15.47 -2.56 -19.78
N TYR A 204 -15.88 -1.39 -19.30
CA TYR A 204 -15.64 -0.92 -17.94
C TYR A 204 -16.65 -1.52 -16.97
N TYR A 205 -16.20 -2.30 -15.99
CA TYR A 205 -17.05 -2.77 -14.89
C TYR A 205 -16.80 -1.96 -13.62
N HIS A 206 -17.74 -1.06 -13.29
CA HIS A 206 -17.83 -0.45 -11.96
C HIS A 206 -18.65 -1.39 -11.06
N SER A 207 -18.17 -1.70 -9.86
CA SER A 207 -18.92 -2.47 -8.85
C SER A 207 -20.24 -1.79 -8.38
N ALA A 208 -20.68 -0.72 -9.03
CA ALA A 208 -22.04 -0.23 -8.99
C ALA A 208 -22.36 0.43 -10.35
N THR A 209 -23.19 -0.23 -11.15
CA THR A 209 -23.83 0.29 -12.38
C THR A 209 -22.95 0.34 -13.65
N LEU A 210 -23.46 -0.25 -14.74
CA LEU A 210 -22.93 -0.11 -16.10
C LEU A 210 -22.91 1.38 -16.48
N ALA A 211 -21.74 1.91 -16.81
CA ALA A 211 -21.61 3.11 -17.62
C ALA A 211 -20.89 2.68 -18.91
N VAL A 212 -21.66 2.45 -19.98
CA VAL A 212 -21.09 2.26 -21.31
C VAL A 212 -20.67 3.64 -21.79
N VAL A 213 -19.37 3.92 -21.79
CA VAL A 213 -18.83 5.11 -22.43
C VAL A 213 -18.69 4.79 -23.92
N HIS A 214 -19.67 5.21 -24.70
CA HIS A 214 -19.52 5.27 -26.15
C HIS A 214 -18.56 6.42 -26.47
N TYR A 215 -17.40 6.11 -27.05
CA TYR A 215 -16.63 7.10 -27.78
C TYR A 215 -17.31 7.29 -29.15
N ILE A 216 -17.76 8.52 -29.41
CA ILE A 216 -18.25 8.98 -30.73
C ILE A 216 -17.03 9.42 -31.53
#